data_AF-A0A2E6C2A3-F1
#
_entry.id   AF-A0A2E6C2A3-F1
#
_cell.length_a   1.000
_cell.length_b   1.000
_cell.length_c   1.000
_cell.angle_alpha   90.00
_cell.angle_beta   90.00
_cell.angle_gamma   90.00
#
_symmetry.space_group_name_H-M   'P 1'
#
loop_
_entity.id
_entity.type
_entity.pdbx_description
1 polymer ?
#
loop_
_entity_poly.entity_id
_entity_poly.type
_entity_poly.pdbx_seq_one_letter_code
_entity_poly.pdbx_strand_id
1 'polypeptide(L)'
;MINLKNRYAISETAMEELPLDAWITVSDAEHKHNLPYFNYRICCNHMINGEMSLLRSIVKNAPSDAQIFDVGATGSCFPCEIEPTMHAHLFDPEFKPSGPEWRDTYGQVMYARDVDYSTDNVHVNVTAVDADENSLGRYCASRDISHINFLKVDTDGHDLGVLQGLGDVTVDMIQFEYDNIYRKKDLRIEDMFDALPGWHFYYVLPCGLVKIDEMRTDFVYTNIFASKDEPTEIIRDFEPLLVDRVVRVDHVGEFLSALYWEAHHICPETFKHMCIANDAPDRIDASWNLEHALAAYGRIYDN
;
A
#
# COMPACT_ATOMS: atom_id res chain seq x y z
N MET A 1 5.02 6.85 15.53
CA MET A 1 3.67 7.25 15.03
C MET A 1 3.91 8.51 14.22
N ILE A 2 4.05 8.39 12.90
CA ILE A 2 4.40 9.52 12.01
C ILE A 2 3.17 10.44 11.96
N ASN A 3 3.28 11.69 12.44
CA ASN A 3 2.17 12.62 12.57
C ASN A 3 2.13 13.56 11.35
N LEU A 4 1.47 13.11 10.28
CA LEU A 4 1.37 13.81 9.00
C LEU A 4 0.34 14.96 9.00
N LYS A 5 0.39 15.88 9.98
CA LYS A 5 -0.52 17.04 10.02
C LYS A 5 0.12 18.29 9.44
N ASN A 6 0.19 18.39 8.11
CA ASN A 6 0.30 19.68 7.42
C ASN A 6 -0.52 19.67 6.13
N ARG A 7 -1.64 20.40 6.15
CA ARG A 7 -2.65 20.43 5.09
C ARG A 7 -2.19 21.28 3.91
N TYR A 8 -2.11 20.69 2.73
CA TYR A 8 -2.10 21.42 1.45
C TYR A 8 -3.47 21.26 0.79
N ALA A 9 -4.01 22.37 0.27
CA ALA A 9 -5.16 22.33 -0.62
C ALA A 9 -4.67 21.77 -1.98
N ILE A 10 -5.18 20.62 -2.39
CA ILE A 10 -4.83 19.97 -3.65
C ILE A 10 -5.47 20.79 -4.79
N SER A 11 -4.66 21.35 -5.70
CA SER A 11 -5.16 21.99 -6.91
C SER A 11 -5.60 20.93 -7.92
N GLU A 12 -6.64 21.23 -8.71
CA GLU A 12 -7.23 20.39 -9.77
C GLU A 12 -6.27 20.02 -10.94
N THR A 13 -4.97 20.21 -10.79
CA THR A 13 -3.98 19.67 -11.73
C THR A 13 -3.90 18.17 -11.53
N ALA A 14 -4.10 17.41 -12.62
CA ALA A 14 -3.85 15.97 -12.63
C ALA A 14 -2.49 15.69 -11.96
N MET A 15 -2.49 14.87 -10.91
CA MET A 15 -1.26 14.42 -10.28
C MET A 15 -0.53 13.53 -11.27
N GLU A 16 0.55 14.06 -11.84
CA GLU A 16 1.41 13.30 -12.73
C GLU A 16 2.41 12.48 -11.91
N GLU A 17 2.55 11.20 -12.25
CA GLU A 17 3.61 10.36 -11.70
C GLU A 17 4.98 10.92 -12.12
N LEU A 18 5.90 10.98 -11.15
CA LEU A 18 7.27 11.37 -11.44
C LEU A 18 8.00 10.24 -12.20
N PRO A 19 8.88 10.56 -13.16
CA PRO A 19 9.80 9.58 -13.74
C PRO A 19 10.59 8.83 -12.65
N LEU A 20 10.85 7.53 -12.84
CA LEU A 20 11.58 6.72 -11.85
C LEU A 20 13.00 7.24 -11.55
N ASP A 21 13.63 7.91 -12.51
CA ASP A 21 14.95 8.55 -12.37
C ASP A 21 14.89 9.98 -11.81
N ALA A 22 13.69 10.49 -11.50
CA ALA A 22 13.54 11.75 -10.79
C ALA A 22 14.19 11.68 -9.42
N TRP A 23 14.79 12.77 -8.98
CA TRP A 23 15.24 12.93 -7.60
C TRP A 23 14.14 13.59 -6.77
N ILE A 24 13.94 13.06 -5.57
CA ILE A 24 13.02 13.58 -4.56
C ILE A 24 13.79 13.87 -3.27
N THR A 25 13.15 14.62 -2.38
CA THR A 25 13.72 15.00 -1.09
C THR A 25 12.78 14.60 0.03
N VAL A 26 13.29 13.87 1.02
CA VAL A 26 12.60 13.68 2.30
C VAL A 26 13.20 14.69 3.28
N SER A 27 12.36 15.44 3.98
CA SER A 27 12.83 16.46 4.93
C SER A 27 12.02 16.48 6.21
N ASP A 28 12.72 16.64 7.34
CA ASP A 28 12.14 17.11 8.59
C ASP A 28 12.47 18.59 8.84
N ALA A 29 12.24 19.07 10.06
CA ALA A 29 12.47 20.47 10.42
C ALA A 29 13.94 20.93 10.25
N GLU A 30 14.91 20.02 10.36
CA GLU A 30 16.33 20.35 10.42
C GLU A 30 17.15 19.69 9.31
N HIS A 31 16.75 18.49 8.88
CA HIS A 31 17.53 17.65 7.99
C HIS A 31 16.74 17.24 6.74
N LYS A 32 17.47 17.00 5.66
CA LYS A 32 16.96 16.43 4.42
C LYS A 32 17.82 15.30 3.88
N HIS A 33 17.19 14.45 3.09
CA HIS A 33 17.81 13.36 2.34
C HIS A 33 17.27 13.36 0.91
N ASN A 34 18.17 13.46 -0.07
CA ASN A 34 17.81 13.32 -1.48
C ASN A 34 18.00 11.86 -1.91
N LEU A 35 17.03 11.33 -2.66
CA LEU A 35 17.10 9.97 -3.19
C LEU A 35 16.42 9.89 -4.56
N PRO A 36 16.79 8.92 -5.41
CA PRO A 36 16.03 8.58 -6.60
C PRO A 36 14.62 8.15 -6.24
N TYR A 37 13.62 8.60 -7.00
CA TYR A 37 12.22 8.25 -6.80
C TYR A 37 11.99 6.74 -6.92
N PHE A 38 12.76 6.08 -7.79
CA PHE A 38 12.81 4.62 -7.89
C PHE A 38 12.91 3.91 -6.53
N ASN A 39 13.80 4.37 -5.64
CA ASN A 39 13.99 3.74 -4.33
C ASN A 39 12.73 3.83 -3.47
N TYR A 40 11.99 4.93 -3.57
CA TYR A 40 10.70 5.08 -2.89
C TYR A 40 9.62 4.23 -3.55
N ARG A 41 9.63 4.17 -4.88
CA ARG A 41 8.66 3.47 -5.71
C ARG A 41 8.65 1.96 -5.54
N ILE A 42 9.79 1.34 -5.22
CA ILE A 42 9.88 -0.10 -4.96
C ILE A 42 9.53 -0.50 -3.51
N CYS A 43 9.15 0.46 -2.67
CA CYS A 43 8.88 0.18 -1.27
C CYS A 43 7.48 -0.40 -1.05
N CYS A 44 7.41 -1.61 -0.50
CA CYS A 44 6.15 -2.28 -0.13
C CYS A 44 5.62 -1.89 1.26
N ASN A 45 6.25 -0.93 1.96
CA ASN A 45 5.79 -0.53 3.28
C ASN A 45 4.52 0.34 3.17
N HIS A 46 3.37 -0.25 3.52
CA HIS A 46 2.04 0.36 3.49
C HIS A 46 1.94 1.71 4.23
N MET A 47 2.82 1.93 5.21
CA MET A 47 2.87 3.19 5.97
C MET A 47 3.35 4.39 5.16
N ILE A 48 4.10 4.15 4.07
CA ILE A 48 4.71 5.23 3.28
C ILE A 48 4.47 5.11 1.78
N ASN A 49 3.98 3.99 1.25
CA ASN A 49 3.78 3.81 -0.20
C ASN A 49 2.48 4.47 -0.74
N GLY A 50 1.61 4.98 0.14
CA GLY A 50 0.31 5.59 -0.21
C GLY A 50 -0.91 4.72 0.11
N GLU A 51 -0.71 3.44 0.46
CA GLU A 51 -1.78 2.49 0.77
C GLU A 51 -2.61 2.95 1.99
N MET A 52 -1.96 3.38 3.07
CA MET A 52 -2.69 3.91 4.23
C MET A 52 -3.42 5.22 3.94
N SER A 53 -2.93 6.03 3.01
CA SER A 53 -3.66 7.23 2.56
C SER A 53 -4.91 6.85 1.77
N LEU A 54 -4.85 5.81 0.94
CA LEU A 54 -6.02 5.25 0.25
C LEU A 54 -7.03 4.71 1.26
N LEU A 55 -6.62 3.81 2.16
CA LEU A 55 -7.52 3.21 3.14
C LEU A 55 -8.25 4.27 3.97
N ARG A 56 -7.54 5.28 4.48
CA ARG A 56 -8.15 6.37 5.26
C ARG A 56 -9.16 7.16 4.45
N SER A 57 -8.86 7.41 3.17
CA SER A 57 -9.78 8.10 2.27
C SER A 57 -11.04 7.27 1.99
N ILE A 58 -10.89 5.95 1.82
CA ILE A 58 -12.00 4.99 1.70
C ILE A 58 -12.86 4.98 2.96
N VAL A 59 -12.27 4.75 4.14
CA VAL A 59 -13.01 4.71 5.41
C VAL A 59 -13.78 6.00 5.64
N LYS A 60 -13.17 7.16 5.38
CA LYS A 60 -13.82 8.46 5.54
C LYS A 60 -15.09 8.62 4.70
N ASN A 61 -15.14 7.99 3.53
CA ASN A 61 -16.23 8.13 2.56
C ASN A 61 -17.16 6.92 2.50
N ALA A 62 -16.84 5.84 3.23
CA ALA A 62 -17.63 4.63 3.29
C ALA A 62 -18.88 4.82 4.19
N PRO A 63 -19.95 4.03 3.99
CA PRO A 63 -21.07 4.01 4.93
C PRO A 63 -20.62 3.56 6.32
N SER A 64 -21.37 3.97 7.35
CA SER A 64 -20.99 3.72 8.75
C SER A 64 -20.87 2.23 9.11
N ASP A 65 -21.58 1.36 8.41
CA ASP A 65 -21.61 -0.10 8.59
C ASP A 65 -20.78 -0.86 7.54
N ALA A 66 -19.81 -0.17 6.92
CA ALA A 66 -19.03 -0.72 5.82
C ALA A 66 -18.32 -2.03 6.15
N GLN A 67 -18.32 -2.93 5.17
CA GLN A 67 -17.63 -4.21 5.18
C GLN A 67 -16.27 -4.06 4.48
N ILE A 68 -15.19 -4.17 5.25
CA ILE A 68 -13.81 -3.98 4.81
C ILE A 68 -13.07 -5.31 4.90
N PHE A 69 -12.59 -5.81 3.77
CA PHE A 69 -11.92 -7.09 3.67
C PHE A 69 -10.44 -6.89 3.36
N ASP A 70 -9.58 -7.61 4.05
CA ASP A 70 -8.13 -7.64 3.84
C ASP A 70 -7.69 -9.10 3.73
N VAL A 71 -7.28 -9.51 2.52
CA VAL A 71 -6.79 -10.85 2.22
C VAL A 71 -5.28 -10.78 2.03
N GLY A 72 -4.53 -11.58 2.79
CA GLY A 72 -3.10 -11.37 3.03
C GLY A 72 -2.84 -10.51 4.27
N ALA A 73 -3.67 -10.68 5.31
CA ALA A 73 -3.76 -9.72 6.41
C ALA A 73 -2.71 -9.89 7.52
N THR A 74 -1.67 -10.71 7.33
CA THR A 74 -0.57 -10.80 8.30
C THR A 74 0.02 -9.41 8.59
N GLY A 75 0.06 -9.04 9.86
CA GLY A 75 0.55 -7.74 10.29
C GLY A 75 -0.37 -6.56 9.94
N SER A 76 -1.60 -6.80 9.48
CA SER A 76 -2.53 -5.74 9.06
C SER A 76 -2.87 -4.78 10.20
N CYS A 77 -2.72 -3.48 9.93
CA CYS A 77 -3.14 -2.41 10.84
C CYS A 77 -4.49 -1.78 10.46
N PHE A 78 -5.23 -2.36 9.51
CA PHE A 78 -6.55 -1.88 9.09
C PHE A 78 -7.50 -1.63 10.27
N PRO A 79 -7.57 -2.50 11.31
CA PRO A 79 -8.47 -2.27 12.45
C PRO A 79 -8.21 -0.98 13.22
N CYS A 80 -7.02 -0.37 13.10
CA CYS A 80 -6.76 0.93 13.71
C CYS A 80 -7.38 2.12 12.97
N GLU A 81 -7.80 1.92 11.72
CA GLU A 81 -8.29 2.98 10.85
C GLU A 81 -9.81 2.92 10.66
N ILE A 82 -10.47 1.79 10.96
CA ILE A 82 -11.92 1.63 10.81
C ILE A 82 -12.69 2.19 12.02
N GLU A 83 -13.93 2.61 11.78
CA GLU A 83 -14.85 3.03 12.83
C GLU A 83 -15.46 1.83 13.58
N PRO A 84 -15.85 1.96 14.87
CA PRO A 84 -16.48 0.87 15.63
C PRO A 84 -17.77 0.28 15.03
N THR A 85 -18.41 1.02 14.12
CA THR A 85 -19.62 0.58 13.41
C THR A 85 -19.32 -0.17 12.11
N MET A 86 -18.09 -0.08 11.59
CA MET A 86 -17.64 -0.80 10.40
C MET A 86 -17.09 -2.16 10.79
N HIS A 87 -17.00 -3.07 9.84
CA HIS A 87 -16.52 -4.44 10.05
C HIS A 87 -15.25 -4.70 9.25
N ALA A 88 -14.18 -5.13 9.93
CA ALA A 88 -12.97 -5.62 9.27
C ALA A 88 -12.92 -7.15 9.26
N HIS A 89 -12.69 -7.73 8.09
CA HIS A 89 -12.55 -9.16 7.88
C HIS A 89 -11.14 -9.43 7.36
N LEU A 90 -10.32 -10.05 8.21
CA LEU A 90 -8.90 -10.30 7.96
C LEU A 90 -8.73 -11.77 7.59
N PHE A 91 -8.02 -12.06 6.50
CA PHE A 91 -7.78 -13.42 6.02
C PHE A 91 -6.30 -13.65 5.78
N ASP A 92 -5.76 -14.69 6.39
CA ASP A 92 -4.40 -15.16 6.12
C ASP A 92 -4.24 -16.60 6.66
N PRO A 93 -3.70 -17.57 5.89
CA PRO A 93 -3.49 -18.93 6.38
C PRO A 93 -2.50 -19.02 7.55
N GLU A 94 -1.59 -18.06 7.68
CA GLU A 94 -0.56 -17.99 8.71
C GLU A 94 -0.63 -16.68 9.50
N PHE A 95 -1.85 -16.17 9.71
CA PHE A 95 -2.10 -14.88 10.35
C PHE A 95 -1.22 -14.65 11.58
N LYS A 96 -0.34 -13.65 11.48
CA LYS A 96 0.42 -13.12 12.61
C LYS A 96 -0.04 -11.69 12.91
N PRO A 97 -0.48 -11.39 14.15
CA PRO A 97 -1.01 -10.07 14.48
C PRO A 97 0.06 -8.98 14.39
N SER A 98 -0.34 -7.76 14.05
CA SER A 98 0.49 -6.57 14.23
C SER A 98 0.71 -6.32 15.73
N GLY A 99 1.91 -5.86 16.10
CA GLY A 99 2.26 -5.46 17.45
C GLY A 99 3.59 -6.03 17.95
N PRO A 100 3.70 -6.32 19.26
CA PRO A 100 4.98 -6.64 19.91
C PRO A 100 5.75 -7.82 19.30
N GLU A 101 5.08 -8.76 18.66
CA GLU A 101 5.67 -9.96 18.05
C GLU A 101 6.60 -9.68 16.87
N TRP A 102 6.57 -8.46 16.36
CA TRP A 102 7.43 -8.01 15.27
C TRP A 102 8.64 -7.21 15.77
N ARG A 103 8.72 -6.90 17.07
CA ARG A 103 9.89 -6.22 17.65
C ARG A 103 11.13 -7.09 17.49
N ASP A 104 12.23 -6.45 17.13
CA ASP A 104 13.52 -7.09 16.86
C ASP A 104 13.51 -8.08 15.66
N THR A 105 12.47 -8.03 14.82
CA THR A 105 12.40 -8.74 13.54
C THR A 105 12.51 -7.76 12.37
N TYR A 106 12.74 -8.27 11.16
CA TYR A 106 12.72 -7.44 9.94
C TYR A 106 11.39 -6.70 9.75
N GLY A 107 10.28 -7.27 10.22
CA GLY A 107 8.93 -6.70 10.07
C GLY A 107 8.60 -5.60 11.08
N GLN A 108 9.51 -5.22 11.98
CA GLN A 108 9.21 -4.26 13.05
C GLN A 108 8.62 -2.94 12.54
N VAL A 109 9.19 -2.37 11.49
CA VAL A 109 8.77 -1.05 10.99
C VAL A 109 7.49 -1.09 10.17
N MET A 110 7.04 -2.28 9.76
CA MET A 110 5.79 -2.47 9.02
C MET A 110 4.67 -2.94 9.96
N TYR A 111 4.97 -3.87 10.86
CA TYR A 111 3.96 -4.66 11.57
C TYR A 111 4.02 -4.54 13.09
N ALA A 112 4.84 -3.66 13.67
CA ALA A 112 4.91 -3.51 15.13
C ALA A 112 3.90 -2.50 15.72
N ARG A 113 2.93 -2.01 14.93
CA ARG A 113 1.87 -1.14 15.45
C ARG A 113 0.96 -1.96 16.35
N ASP A 114 0.69 -1.48 17.56
CA ASP A 114 -0.24 -2.16 18.47
C ASP A 114 -1.67 -2.04 17.89
N VAL A 115 -2.36 -3.17 17.76
CA VAL A 115 -3.71 -3.29 17.20
C VAL A 115 -4.57 -4.15 18.14
N ASP A 116 -5.81 -3.72 18.41
CA ASP A 116 -6.77 -4.51 19.18
C ASP A 116 -7.66 -5.35 18.25
N TYR A 117 -7.30 -6.62 18.09
CA TYR A 117 -8.06 -7.59 17.29
C TYR A 117 -9.21 -8.25 18.07
N SER A 118 -9.42 -7.90 19.34
CA SER A 118 -10.42 -8.53 20.21
C SER A 118 -11.80 -7.89 20.16
N THR A 119 -11.93 -6.80 19.41
CA THR A 119 -13.18 -6.05 19.23
C THR A 119 -14.18 -6.84 18.39
N ASP A 120 -15.47 -6.71 18.69
CA ASP A 120 -16.53 -7.51 18.06
C ASP A 120 -16.66 -7.28 16.55
N ASN A 121 -16.20 -6.12 16.07
CA ASN A 121 -16.26 -5.72 14.66
C ASN A 121 -14.98 -6.08 13.87
N VAL A 122 -14.04 -6.81 14.49
CA VAL A 122 -12.84 -7.34 13.83
C VAL A 122 -12.93 -8.86 13.78
N HIS A 123 -12.82 -9.41 12.57
CA HIS A 123 -13.00 -10.83 12.30
C HIS A 123 -11.73 -11.41 11.69
N VAL A 124 -10.91 -12.07 12.50
CA VAL A 124 -9.70 -12.78 12.05
C VAL A 124 -10.05 -14.19 11.57
N ASN A 125 -9.64 -14.53 10.35
CA ASN A 125 -9.90 -15.82 9.72
C ASN A 125 -8.57 -16.44 9.29
N VAL A 126 -8.15 -17.50 9.99
CA VAL A 126 -6.88 -18.20 9.71
C VAL A 126 -7.12 -19.23 8.63
N THR A 127 -7.23 -18.79 7.38
CA THR A 127 -7.61 -19.63 6.24
C THR A 127 -7.07 -19.02 4.95
N ALA A 128 -6.55 -19.86 4.05
CA ALA A 128 -6.22 -19.45 2.69
C ALA A 128 -7.52 -19.25 1.89
N VAL A 129 -7.71 -18.08 1.31
CA VAL A 129 -8.87 -17.78 0.47
C VAL A 129 -8.62 -18.29 -0.94
N ASP A 130 -9.61 -18.99 -1.50
CA ASP A 130 -9.55 -19.58 -2.84
C ASP A 130 -10.86 -19.33 -3.63
N ALA A 131 -10.96 -19.93 -4.82
CA ALA A 131 -12.16 -19.82 -5.66
C ALA A 131 -13.28 -20.79 -5.24
N ASP A 132 -13.02 -21.74 -4.34
CA ASP A 132 -13.84 -22.93 -4.13
C ASP A 132 -14.31 -23.06 -2.66
N GLU A 133 -13.70 -23.94 -1.86
CA GLU A 133 -14.17 -24.31 -0.52
C GLU A 133 -13.98 -23.18 0.49
N ASN A 134 -12.89 -22.42 0.37
CA ASN A 134 -12.54 -21.32 1.28
C ASN A 134 -12.79 -19.95 0.65
N SER A 135 -13.73 -19.90 -0.30
CA SER A 135 -14.07 -18.70 -1.03
C SER A 135 -14.75 -17.62 -0.18
N LEU A 136 -14.50 -16.35 -0.53
CA LEU A 136 -15.16 -15.21 0.12
C LEU A 136 -16.68 -15.28 0.00
N GLY A 137 -17.20 -15.79 -1.12
CA GLY A 137 -18.63 -15.97 -1.32
C GLY A 137 -19.26 -16.89 -0.28
N ARG A 138 -18.62 -18.02 0.04
CA ARG A 138 -19.09 -18.94 1.09
C ARG A 138 -18.97 -18.33 2.49
N TYR A 139 -17.86 -17.64 2.75
CA TYR A 139 -17.68 -16.90 4.00
C TYR A 139 -18.80 -15.88 4.21
N CYS A 140 -19.04 -15.05 3.21
CA CYS A 140 -20.06 -14.00 3.23
C CYS A 140 -21.47 -14.58 3.37
N ALA A 141 -21.80 -15.64 2.62
CA ALA A 141 -23.09 -16.33 2.73
C ALA A 141 -23.35 -16.90 4.14
N SER A 142 -22.32 -17.39 4.83
CA SER A 142 -22.45 -17.89 6.21
C SER A 142 -22.69 -16.80 7.26
N ARG A 143 -22.50 -15.53 6.88
CA ARG A 143 -22.60 -14.34 7.74
C ARG A 143 -23.64 -13.35 7.27
N ASP A 144 -24.47 -13.73 6.30
CA ASP A 144 -25.47 -12.85 5.67
C ASP A 144 -24.86 -11.55 5.08
N ILE A 145 -23.60 -11.60 4.65
CA ILE A 145 -22.94 -10.50 3.95
C ILE A 145 -23.20 -10.69 2.45
N SER A 146 -23.80 -9.69 1.81
CA SER A 146 -24.07 -9.70 0.36
C SER A 146 -23.26 -8.65 -0.42
N HIS A 147 -22.56 -7.78 0.32
CA HIS A 147 -21.87 -6.62 -0.22
C HIS A 147 -20.60 -6.33 0.57
N ILE A 148 -19.51 -6.02 -0.14
CA ILE A 148 -18.21 -5.62 0.39
C ILE A 148 -17.92 -4.21 -0.14
N ASN A 149 -17.69 -3.26 0.77
CA ASN A 149 -17.38 -1.89 0.38
C ASN A 149 -15.95 -1.76 -0.13
N PHE A 150 -15.00 -2.47 0.49
CA PHE A 150 -13.60 -2.48 0.07
C PHE A 150 -12.97 -3.84 0.29
N LEU A 151 -12.26 -4.34 -0.71
CA LEU A 151 -11.51 -5.59 -0.69
C LEU A 151 -10.04 -5.35 -1.05
N LYS A 152 -9.13 -5.49 -0.10
CA LYS A 152 -7.70 -5.62 -0.39
C LYS A 152 -7.36 -7.09 -0.64
N VAL A 153 -6.60 -7.35 -1.69
CA VAL A 153 -6.09 -8.67 -2.07
C VAL A 153 -4.58 -8.61 -2.24
N ASP A 154 -3.87 -9.37 -1.43
CA ASP A 154 -2.42 -9.42 -1.40
C ASP A 154 -1.99 -10.85 -1.06
N THR A 155 -1.96 -11.69 -2.08
CA THR A 155 -1.83 -13.14 -1.91
C THR A 155 -0.63 -13.72 -2.64
N ASP A 156 0.37 -12.88 -2.89
CA ASP A 156 1.57 -13.22 -3.66
C ASP A 156 1.24 -13.95 -4.97
N GLY A 157 0.23 -13.49 -5.74
CA GLY A 157 -0.13 -14.07 -7.04
C GLY A 157 -1.25 -15.12 -7.02
N HIS A 158 -2.06 -15.18 -5.96
CA HIS A 158 -3.33 -15.92 -5.94
C HIS A 158 -4.56 -15.00 -6.09
N ASP A 159 -4.34 -13.75 -6.50
CA ASP A 159 -5.30 -12.65 -6.38
C ASP A 159 -6.55 -12.88 -7.25
N LEU A 160 -6.36 -13.44 -8.45
CA LEU A 160 -7.47 -13.80 -9.34
C LEU A 160 -8.39 -14.88 -8.74
N GLY A 161 -7.83 -15.82 -7.98
CA GLY A 161 -8.61 -16.86 -7.31
C GLY A 161 -9.53 -16.28 -6.24
N VAL A 162 -9.06 -15.26 -5.52
CA VAL A 162 -9.88 -14.52 -4.54
C VAL A 162 -11.06 -13.84 -5.24
N LEU A 163 -10.84 -13.19 -6.38
CA LEU A 163 -11.91 -12.56 -7.16
C LEU A 163 -12.91 -13.59 -7.70
N GLN A 164 -12.44 -14.71 -8.24
CA GLN A 164 -13.28 -15.80 -8.73
C GLN A 164 -14.13 -16.43 -7.61
N GLY A 165 -13.64 -16.40 -6.37
CA GLY A 165 -14.34 -16.87 -5.18
C GLY A 165 -15.43 -15.93 -4.64
N LEU A 166 -15.68 -14.76 -5.23
CA LEU A 166 -16.72 -13.84 -4.74
C LEU A 166 -18.15 -14.38 -4.95
N GLY A 167 -18.39 -15.14 -6.01
CA GLY A 167 -19.73 -15.63 -6.36
C GLY A 167 -20.71 -14.48 -6.59
N ASP A 168 -21.84 -14.49 -5.88
CA ASP A 168 -22.88 -13.45 -5.96
C ASP A 168 -22.59 -12.22 -5.06
N VAL A 169 -21.50 -12.22 -4.30
CA VAL A 169 -21.12 -11.10 -3.44
C VAL A 169 -20.67 -9.93 -4.30
N THR A 170 -21.26 -8.77 -4.06
CA THR A 170 -20.92 -7.55 -4.80
C THR A 170 -19.83 -6.77 -4.08
N VAL A 171 -18.88 -6.21 -4.83
CA VAL A 171 -17.76 -5.41 -4.28
C VAL A 171 -17.73 -4.04 -4.94
N ASP A 172 -17.54 -2.95 -4.20
CA ASP A 172 -17.50 -1.59 -4.79
C ASP A 172 -16.09 -1.18 -5.22
N MET A 173 -15.11 -1.54 -4.40
CA MET A 173 -13.73 -1.13 -4.54
C MET A 173 -12.79 -2.29 -4.20
N ILE A 174 -11.72 -2.43 -4.97
CA ILE A 174 -10.73 -3.48 -4.80
C ILE A 174 -9.33 -2.83 -4.85
N GLN A 175 -8.43 -3.30 -3.99
CA GLN A 175 -7.00 -3.03 -4.12
C GLN A 175 -6.26 -4.36 -4.33
N PHE A 176 -5.31 -4.40 -5.25
CA PHE A 176 -4.42 -5.55 -5.45
C PHE A 176 -2.99 -5.12 -5.79
N GLU A 177 -2.03 -5.99 -5.51
CA GLU A 177 -0.62 -5.74 -5.80
C GLU A 177 -0.24 -6.13 -7.24
N TYR A 178 0.70 -5.38 -7.81
CA TYR A 178 1.43 -5.72 -9.03
C TYR A 178 2.93 -5.53 -8.83
N ASP A 179 3.71 -6.60 -9.07
CA ASP A 179 5.16 -6.59 -8.92
C ASP A 179 5.83 -7.73 -9.73
N ASN A 180 7.07 -8.08 -9.39
CA ASN A 180 7.81 -9.16 -10.05
C ASN A 180 7.24 -10.57 -9.82
N ILE A 181 6.32 -10.79 -8.88
CA ILE A 181 5.65 -12.08 -8.71
C ILE A 181 4.86 -12.46 -9.97
N TYR A 182 4.24 -11.48 -10.64
CA TYR A 182 3.54 -11.73 -11.91
C TYR A 182 4.48 -12.31 -12.97
N ARG A 183 5.67 -11.73 -13.11
CA ARG A 183 6.71 -12.26 -14.01
C ARG A 183 7.18 -13.66 -13.59
N LYS A 184 7.43 -13.87 -12.30
CA LYS A 184 7.97 -15.14 -11.77
C LYS A 184 6.99 -16.31 -11.90
N LYS A 185 5.70 -16.03 -11.75
CA LYS A 185 4.62 -17.02 -11.81
C LYS A 185 3.95 -17.12 -13.19
N ASP A 186 4.44 -16.40 -14.19
CA ASP A 186 3.85 -16.33 -15.54
C ASP A 186 2.37 -15.92 -15.52
N LEU A 187 2.04 -14.97 -14.64
CA LEU A 187 0.71 -14.40 -14.48
C LEU A 187 0.54 -13.15 -15.34
N ARG A 188 -0.68 -12.91 -15.79
CA ARG A 188 -1.04 -11.72 -16.57
C ARG A 188 -1.88 -10.80 -15.70
N ILE A 189 -1.42 -9.56 -15.52
CA ILE A 189 -2.19 -8.55 -14.79
C ILE A 189 -3.50 -8.21 -15.51
N GLU A 190 -3.53 -8.37 -16.82
CA GLU A 190 -4.71 -8.20 -17.65
C GLU A 190 -5.84 -9.14 -17.26
N ASP A 191 -5.55 -10.32 -16.71
CA ASP A 191 -6.59 -11.25 -16.26
C ASP A 191 -7.38 -10.67 -15.07
N MET A 192 -6.75 -9.82 -14.23
CA MET A 192 -7.45 -9.08 -13.18
C MET A 192 -8.34 -7.97 -13.76
N PHE A 193 -7.89 -7.30 -14.82
CA PHE A 193 -8.67 -6.24 -15.48
C PHE A 193 -9.86 -6.82 -16.23
N ASP A 194 -9.67 -7.95 -16.92
CA ASP A 194 -10.71 -8.68 -17.64
C ASP A 194 -11.80 -9.22 -16.69
N ALA A 195 -11.43 -9.55 -15.45
CA ALA A 195 -12.37 -9.95 -14.40
C ALA A 195 -13.22 -8.78 -13.86
N LEU A 196 -12.83 -7.53 -14.12
CA LEU A 196 -13.47 -6.32 -13.61
C LEU A 196 -13.91 -5.40 -14.76
N PRO A 197 -14.77 -5.87 -15.70
CA PRO A 197 -15.12 -5.11 -16.88
C PRO A 197 -15.88 -3.83 -16.52
N GLY A 198 -15.43 -2.70 -17.08
CA GLY A 198 -16.04 -1.39 -16.87
C GLY A 198 -15.61 -0.67 -15.58
N TRP A 199 -14.67 -1.24 -14.82
CA TRP A 199 -14.12 -0.59 -13.64
C TRP A 199 -13.06 0.45 -14.02
N HIS A 200 -12.82 1.38 -13.10
CA HIS A 200 -11.80 2.42 -13.19
C HIS A 200 -10.57 1.99 -12.38
N PHE A 201 -9.38 2.06 -13.00
CA PHE A 201 -8.13 1.58 -12.40
C PHE A 201 -7.14 2.73 -12.18
N TYR A 202 -6.46 2.71 -11.03
CA TYR A 202 -5.50 3.72 -10.60
C TYR A 202 -4.28 3.07 -9.95
N TYR A 203 -3.09 3.58 -10.23
CA TYR A 203 -1.92 3.33 -9.41
C TYR A 203 -2.06 4.10 -8.09
N VAL A 204 -1.83 3.40 -6.98
CA VAL A 204 -1.74 3.99 -5.65
C VAL A 204 -0.29 4.36 -5.40
N LEU A 205 0.01 5.66 -5.47
CA LEU A 205 1.36 6.18 -5.32
C LEU A 205 1.44 7.12 -4.10
N PRO A 206 2.65 7.43 -3.61
CA PRO A 206 2.83 8.43 -2.55
C PRO A 206 2.32 9.82 -2.90
N CYS A 207 2.27 10.17 -4.19
CA CYS A 207 1.66 11.43 -4.64
C CYS A 207 0.14 11.32 -4.78
N GLY A 208 -0.41 10.11 -4.79
CA GLY A 208 -1.83 9.75 -4.74
C GLY A 208 -2.28 8.87 -5.90
N LEU A 209 -3.56 8.98 -6.30
CA LEU A 209 -4.15 8.08 -7.31
C LEU A 209 -3.89 8.58 -8.73
N VAL A 210 -3.17 7.78 -9.53
CA VAL A 210 -2.87 8.07 -10.94
C VAL A 210 -3.62 7.09 -11.82
N LYS A 211 -4.49 7.58 -12.71
CA LYS A 211 -5.31 6.73 -13.56
C LYS A 211 -4.45 5.85 -14.49
N ILE A 212 -4.85 4.59 -14.64
CA ILE A 212 -4.20 3.63 -15.53
C ILE A 212 -4.94 3.66 -16.88
N ASP A 213 -4.38 4.38 -17.83
CA ASP A 213 -4.83 4.34 -19.24
C ASP A 213 -4.06 3.25 -20.03
N GLU A 214 -2.81 3.00 -19.66
CA GLU A 214 -1.95 1.94 -20.19
C GLU A 214 -1.20 1.27 -19.04
N MET A 215 -1.18 -0.06 -19.04
CA MET A 215 -0.52 -0.82 -17.98
C MET A 215 1.00 -0.83 -18.17
N ARG A 216 1.75 -0.48 -17.13
CA ARG A 216 3.20 -0.62 -17.08
C ARG A 216 3.63 -2.09 -17.15
N THR A 217 4.77 -2.34 -17.77
CA THR A 217 5.36 -3.69 -17.91
C THR A 217 6.73 -3.79 -17.24
N ASP A 218 7.05 -2.88 -16.34
CA ASP A 218 8.35 -2.82 -15.65
C ASP A 218 8.42 -3.70 -14.39
N PHE A 219 7.29 -4.28 -13.97
CA PHE A 219 7.15 -5.09 -12.76
C PHE A 219 7.62 -4.39 -11.47
N VAL A 220 7.66 -3.04 -11.47
CA VAL A 220 7.95 -2.26 -10.27
C VAL A 220 6.76 -2.36 -9.33
N TYR A 221 7.01 -2.77 -8.09
CA TYR A 221 6.01 -2.82 -7.02
C TYR A 221 5.05 -1.62 -7.09
N THR A 222 3.77 -1.93 -7.18
CA THR A 222 2.70 -0.93 -7.21
C THR A 222 1.41 -1.55 -6.68
N ASN A 223 0.75 -0.85 -5.77
CA ASN A 223 -0.65 -1.11 -5.44
C ASN A 223 -1.54 -0.55 -6.54
N ILE A 224 -2.53 -1.33 -6.99
CA ILE A 224 -3.55 -0.91 -7.95
C ILE A 224 -4.88 -0.83 -7.22
N PHE A 225 -5.56 0.31 -7.36
CA PHE A 225 -6.90 0.53 -6.88
C PHE A 225 -7.89 0.47 -8.05
N ALA A 226 -8.92 -0.33 -7.89
CA ALA A 226 -10.02 -0.48 -8.83
C ALA A 226 -11.34 -0.07 -8.16
N SER A 227 -12.19 0.64 -8.91
CA SER A 227 -13.51 1.08 -8.43
C SER A 227 -14.57 0.97 -9.53
N LYS A 228 -15.81 0.64 -9.16
CA LYS A 228 -16.93 0.58 -10.13
C LYS A 228 -17.28 1.96 -10.69
N ASP A 229 -17.29 2.96 -9.81
CA ASP A 229 -17.62 4.35 -10.12
C ASP A 229 -16.36 5.21 -10.03
N GLU A 230 -16.32 6.33 -10.76
CA GLU A 230 -15.22 7.29 -10.68
C GLU A 230 -15.05 7.77 -9.22
N PRO A 231 -13.89 7.52 -8.58
CA PRO A 231 -13.72 7.62 -7.14
C PRO A 231 -13.39 9.06 -6.71
N THR A 232 -14.23 10.02 -7.12
CA THR A 232 -13.99 11.47 -6.97
C THR A 232 -13.74 11.89 -5.52
N GLU A 233 -14.56 11.40 -4.60
CA GLU A 233 -14.44 11.71 -3.16
C GLU A 233 -13.17 11.09 -2.56
N ILE A 234 -12.82 9.88 -2.99
CA ILE A 234 -11.61 9.18 -2.56
C ILE A 234 -10.36 9.92 -3.04
N ILE A 235 -10.33 10.35 -4.29
CA ILE A 235 -9.23 11.16 -4.85
C ILE A 235 -9.09 12.47 -4.08
N ARG A 236 -10.20 13.16 -3.83
CA ARG A 236 -10.20 14.44 -3.11
C ARG A 236 -9.66 14.31 -1.68
N ASP A 237 -10.03 13.23 -0.99
CA ASP A 237 -9.70 13.01 0.41
C ASP A 237 -8.43 12.20 0.64
N PHE A 238 -7.77 11.76 -0.43
CA PHE A 238 -6.45 11.13 -0.37
C PHE A 238 -5.42 12.15 0.14
N GLU A 239 -4.68 11.80 1.19
CA GLU A 239 -3.61 12.64 1.73
C GLU A 239 -2.26 12.25 1.08
N PRO A 240 -1.72 13.05 0.14
CA PRO A 240 -0.45 12.75 -0.51
C PRO A 240 0.72 12.89 0.45
N LEU A 241 1.63 11.92 0.40
CA LEU A 241 2.90 11.91 1.13
C LEU A 241 3.99 12.65 0.36
N LEU A 242 3.93 12.63 -0.96
CA LEU A 242 4.87 13.25 -1.87
C LEU A 242 4.20 14.40 -2.63
N VAL A 243 4.61 15.63 -2.35
CA VAL A 243 4.09 16.84 -3.00
C VAL A 243 5.27 17.63 -3.55
N ASP A 244 5.21 18.01 -4.83
CA ASP A 244 6.27 18.79 -5.49
C ASP A 244 7.69 18.21 -5.29
N ARG A 245 7.82 16.87 -5.41
CA ARG A 245 9.08 16.11 -5.21
C ARG A 245 9.61 16.13 -3.77
N VAL A 246 8.82 16.57 -2.80
CA VAL A 246 9.20 16.62 -1.39
C VAL A 246 8.26 15.77 -0.54
N VAL A 247 8.83 14.91 0.29
CA VAL A 247 8.15 14.23 1.40
C VAL A 247 8.48 14.98 2.68
N ARG A 248 7.48 15.53 3.35
CA ARG A 248 7.66 16.23 4.63
C ARG A 248 7.26 15.31 5.77
N VAL A 249 8.18 15.09 6.70
CA VAL A 249 8.00 14.16 7.83
C VAL A 249 8.44 14.81 9.13
N ASP A 250 7.99 14.26 10.26
CA ASP A 250 8.46 14.72 11.58
C ASP A 250 9.90 14.32 11.85
N HIS A 251 10.31 13.16 11.32
CA HIS A 251 11.63 12.60 11.54
C HIS A 251 12.15 11.90 10.28
N VAL A 252 13.17 12.48 9.63
CA VAL A 252 13.72 11.94 8.38
C VAL A 252 14.27 10.51 8.59
N GLY A 253 14.87 10.25 9.74
CA GLY A 253 15.41 8.93 10.07
C GLY A 253 14.36 7.84 10.21
N GLU A 254 13.15 8.17 10.71
CA GLU A 254 12.07 7.19 10.83
C GLU A 254 11.51 6.84 9.45
N PHE A 255 11.37 7.83 8.58
CA PHE A 255 10.96 7.61 7.20
C PHE A 255 11.98 6.73 6.46
N LEU A 256 13.28 7.00 6.61
CA LEU A 256 14.32 6.20 5.96
C LEU A 256 14.37 4.76 6.53
N SER A 257 14.12 4.57 7.82
CA SER A 257 13.95 3.23 8.40
C SER A 257 12.72 2.50 7.82
N ALA A 258 11.61 3.20 7.59
CA ALA A 258 10.43 2.61 6.96
C ALA A 258 10.68 2.28 5.47
N LEU A 259 11.42 3.13 4.77
CA LEU A 259 11.79 2.96 3.37
C LEU A 259 12.75 1.79 3.17
N TYR A 260 13.81 1.72 3.97
CA TYR A 260 14.83 0.68 3.93
C TYR A 260 14.58 -0.34 5.05
N TRP A 261 13.34 -0.82 5.18
CA TRP A 261 12.89 -1.65 6.29
C TRP A 261 13.71 -2.94 6.46
N GLU A 262 14.25 -3.49 5.37
CA GLU A 262 15.14 -4.66 5.40
C GLU A 262 16.42 -4.39 6.21
N ALA A 263 16.87 -3.13 6.25
CA ALA A 263 17.99 -2.68 7.09
C ALA A 263 17.57 -2.43 8.55
N HIS A 264 16.70 -3.27 9.10
CA HIS A 264 16.13 -3.22 10.46
C HIS A 264 17.16 -3.12 11.60
N HIS A 265 18.43 -3.43 11.35
CA HIS A 265 19.54 -3.29 12.29
C HIS A 265 20.06 -1.84 12.41
N ILE A 266 19.67 -0.94 11.50
CA ILE A 266 20.04 0.47 11.51
C ILE A 266 18.92 1.26 12.19
N CYS A 267 19.24 1.91 13.31
CA CYS A 267 18.25 2.72 14.02
C CYS A 267 17.95 4.04 13.29
N PRO A 268 16.75 4.64 13.50
CA PRO A 268 16.36 5.90 12.87
C PRO A 268 17.36 7.04 13.05
N GLU A 269 17.98 7.15 14.23
CA GLU A 269 19.01 8.16 14.48
C GLU A 269 20.21 8.00 13.57
N THR A 270 20.65 6.77 13.31
CA THR A 270 21.78 6.51 12.41
C THR A 270 21.45 6.96 10.98
N PHE A 271 20.23 6.71 10.50
CA PHE A 271 19.76 7.25 9.23
C PHE A 271 19.76 8.78 9.22
N LYS A 272 19.27 9.42 10.28
CA LYS A 272 19.26 10.88 10.39
C LYS A 272 20.66 11.49 10.37
N HIS A 273 21.65 10.87 11.02
CA HIS A 273 23.04 11.33 10.97
C HIS A 273 23.67 11.24 9.57
N MET A 274 23.12 10.43 8.66
CA MET A 274 23.56 10.37 7.25
C MET A 274 22.89 11.44 6.37
N CYS A 275 21.90 12.16 6.90
CA CYS A 275 21.22 13.26 6.22
C CYS A 275 22.06 14.54 6.28
N ILE A 276 21.68 15.53 5.46
CA ILE A 276 22.32 16.85 5.43
C ILE A 276 21.39 17.90 6.01
N ALA A 277 21.94 19.03 6.46
CA ALA A 277 21.13 20.16 6.90
C ALA A 277 20.26 20.71 5.75
N ASN A 278 19.10 21.27 6.07
CA ASN A 278 18.16 21.78 5.06
C ASN A 278 18.75 22.87 4.15
N ASP A 279 19.66 23.69 4.67
CA ASP A 279 20.35 24.77 3.95
C ASP A 279 21.59 24.31 3.17
N ALA A 280 22.05 23.07 3.37
CA ALA A 280 23.15 22.50 2.61
C ALA A 280 22.73 22.25 1.15
N PRO A 281 23.67 22.29 0.17
CA PRO A 281 23.39 21.89 -1.20
C PRO A 281 22.85 20.45 -1.29
N ASP A 282 21.91 20.21 -2.20
CA ASP A 282 21.35 18.88 -2.42
C ASP A 282 22.44 17.87 -2.80
N ARG A 283 22.30 16.65 -2.28
CA ARG A 283 23.23 15.55 -2.54
C ARG A 283 22.67 14.63 -3.61
N ILE A 284 23.06 14.89 -4.86
CA ILE A 284 22.66 14.10 -6.03
C ILE A 284 23.84 13.22 -6.46
N ASP A 285 23.60 11.93 -6.65
CA ASP A 285 24.58 11.00 -7.22
C ASP A 285 24.46 10.99 -8.74
N ALA A 286 25.35 11.71 -9.41
CA ALA A 286 25.40 11.77 -10.87
C ALA A 286 25.76 10.43 -11.54
N SER A 287 26.24 9.44 -10.77
CA SER A 287 26.53 8.10 -11.29
C SER A 287 25.36 7.13 -11.17
N TRP A 288 24.28 7.52 -10.49
CA TRP A 288 23.08 6.69 -10.37
C TRP A 288 22.42 6.49 -11.75
N ASN A 289 21.96 5.26 -12.01
CA ASN A 289 21.43 4.87 -13.31
C ASN A 289 20.20 3.96 -13.14
N LEU A 290 19.09 4.33 -13.78
CA LEU A 290 17.82 3.63 -13.68
C LEU A 290 17.85 2.21 -14.27
N GLU A 291 18.52 2.00 -15.40
CA GLU A 291 18.62 0.69 -16.04
C GLU A 291 19.35 -0.31 -15.12
N HIS A 292 20.45 0.11 -14.51
CA HIS A 292 21.17 -0.68 -13.51
C HIS A 292 20.30 -0.97 -12.27
N ALA A 293 19.54 0.01 -11.79
CA ALA A 293 18.67 -0.12 -10.64
C ALA A 293 17.51 -1.12 -10.91
N LEU A 294 16.84 -1.00 -12.06
CA LEU A 294 15.80 -1.94 -12.50
C LEU A 294 16.36 -3.36 -12.66
N ALA A 295 17.53 -3.51 -13.29
CA ALA A 295 18.17 -4.80 -13.44
C ALA A 295 18.57 -5.42 -12.08
N ALA A 296 19.00 -4.61 -11.12
CA ALA A 296 19.30 -5.07 -9.77
C ALA A 296 18.05 -5.51 -9.01
N TYR A 297 16.98 -4.71 -9.09
CA TYR A 297 15.70 -5.01 -8.47
C TYR A 297 15.09 -6.31 -9.02
N GLY A 298 15.03 -6.48 -10.34
CA GLY A 298 14.50 -7.71 -10.96
C GLY A 298 15.26 -8.98 -10.52
N ARG A 299 16.59 -8.90 -10.36
CA ARG A 299 17.42 -10.02 -9.90
C ARG A 299 17.12 -10.49 -8.47
N ILE A 300 16.52 -9.64 -7.63
CA ILE A 300 16.11 -10.05 -6.27
C ILE A 300 15.09 -11.19 -6.35
N TYR A 301 14.22 -11.14 -7.36
CA TYR A 301 13.12 -12.10 -7.54
C TYR A 301 13.52 -13.34 -8.36
N ASP A 302 14.67 -13.31 -9.04
CA ASP A 302 15.19 -14.43 -9.83
C ASP A 302 15.89 -15.51 -8.99
N ASN A 303 16.20 -15.20 -7.73
CA ASN A 303 16.85 -16.12 -6.80
C ASN A 303 15.85 -17.04 -6.06
#